data_AF-A0A419KK23-F1
#
_entry.id   AF-A0A419KK23-F1
#
_cell.length_a   1.000
_cell.length_b   1.000
_cell.length_c   1.000
_cell.angle_alpha   90.00
_cell.angle_beta   90.00
_cell.angle_gamma   90.00
#
_symmetry.space_group_name_H-M   'P 1'
#
loop_
_entity.id
_entity.type
_entity.pdbx_description
1 polymer ?
#
loop_
_entity_poly.entity_id
_entity_poly.type
_entity_poly.pdbx_seq_one_letter_code
_entity_poly.pdbx_strand_id
1 'polypeptide(L)' 'MVKVGVIGGSGLEDPRILKDQREVEYDTPYGKPSSPLMIGKISGVDVVI' A
#
# COMPACT_ATOMS: atom_id res chain seq x y z
N MET A 1 4.18 17.20 2.63
CA MET A 1 3.81 16.37 1.45
C MET A 1 2.83 15.30 1.95
N VAL A 2 1.71 15.06 1.26
CA VAL A 2 0.66 14.14 1.73
C VAL A 2 0.95 12.73 1.23
N LYS A 3 0.75 11.73 2.10
CA LYS A 3 0.75 10.30 1.78
C LYS A 3 -0.63 9.73 2.10
N VAL A 4 -1.19 8.94 1.20
CA VAL A 4 -2.57 8.43 1.32
C VAL A 4 -2.54 6.94 1.67
N GLY A 5 -3.25 6.55 2.72
CA GLY A 5 -3.53 5.15 3.05
C GLY A 5 -4.86 4.73 2.45
N VAL A 6 -4.91 3.61 1.74
CA VAL A 6 -6.12 3.05 1.15
C VAL A 6 -6.34 1.67 1.73
N ILE A 7 -7.44 1.46 2.45
CA ILE A 7 -7.82 0.15 2.97
C ILE A 7 -8.96 -0.38 2.11
N GLY A 8 -8.74 -1.50 1.43
CA GLY A 8 -9.73 -2.08 0.53
C GLY A 8 -9.49 -3.57 0.27
N GLY A 9 -10.37 -4.18 -0.52
CA GLY A 9 -10.26 -5.60 -0.89
C GLY A 9 -9.36 -5.84 -2.10
N SER A 10 -9.17 -7.11 -2.44
CA SER A 10 -8.23 -7.62 -3.46
C SER A 10 -8.29 -6.96 -4.85
N GLY A 11 -9.40 -6.31 -5.22
CA GLY A 11 -9.52 -5.56 -6.47
C GLY A 11 -8.67 -4.29 -6.56
N LEU A 12 -8.17 -3.78 -5.43
CA LEU A 12 -7.28 -2.60 -5.36
C LEU A 12 -5.79 -2.96 -5.45
N GLU A 13 -5.46 -4.24 -5.44
CA GLU A 13 -4.08 -4.75 -5.52
C GLU A 13 -3.58 -4.86 -6.97
N ASP A 14 -4.37 -4.41 -7.95
CA ASP A 14 -4.02 -4.47 -9.36
C ASP A 14 -2.70 -3.73 -9.61
N PRO A 15 -1.63 -4.43 -10.05
CA PRO A 15 -0.31 -3.83 -10.28
C PRO A 15 -0.31 -2.69 -11.30
N ARG A 16 -1.38 -2.57 -12.11
CA ARG A 16 -1.53 -1.51 -13.10
C ARG A 16 -1.86 -0.15 -12.46
N ILE A 17 -2.34 -0.13 -11.21
CA ILE A 17 -2.77 1.09 -10.51
C ILE A 17 -1.58 1.83 -9.91
N LEU A 18 -0.57 1.10 -9.42
CA LEU A 18 0.59 1.67 -8.73
C LEU A 18 1.82 1.74 -9.64
N LYS A 19 2.46 2.90 -9.64
CA LYS A 19 3.84 3.05 -10.15
C LYS A 19 4.84 2.83 -9.04
N ASP A 20 6.02 2.30 -9.39
CA ASP A 20 7.13 2.02 -8.46
C ASP A 20 6.71 1.16 -7.26
N GLN A 21 5.85 0.18 -7.53
CA GLN A 21 5.28 -0.70 -6.52
C GLN A 21 6.37 -1.51 -5.81
N ARG A 22 6.31 -1.52 -4.48
CA ARG A 22 7.09 -2.43 -3.64
C ARG A 22 6.26 -2.90 -2.46
N GLU A 23 6.55 -4.10 -2.02
CA GLU A 23 5.90 -4.74 -0.88
C GLU A 23 6.78 -4.63 0.35
N VAL A 24 6.16 -4.41 1.51
CA VAL A 24 6.86 -4.28 2.79
C VAL A 24 6.10 -5.02 3.87
N GLU A 25 6.77 -5.97 4.52
CA GLU A 25 6.27 -6.52 5.78
C GLU A 25 6.52 -5.55 6.92
N TYR A 26 5.55 -5.46 7.83
CA TYR A 26 5.64 -4.59 9.00
C TYR A 26 5.03 -5.26 10.22
N ASP A 27 5.70 -5.17 11.35
CA ASP A 27 5.15 -5.60 12.63
C ASP A 27 4.62 -4.39 13.40
N THR A 28 3.49 -4.55 14.08
CA THR A 28 2.94 -3.55 14.99
C THR A 28 2.98 -4.05 16.43
N PRO A 29 2.88 -3.17 17.44
CA PRO A 29 2.70 -3.59 18.84
C PRO A 29 1.46 -4.47 19.07
N TYR A 30 0.53 -4.51 18.12
CA TYR A 30 -0.70 -5.31 18.15
C TYR A 30 -0.61 -6.59 17.31
N GLY A 31 0.56 -6.89 16.72
CA GLY A 31 0.79 -8.03 15.83
C GLY A 31 0.98 -7.63 14.36
N LYS A 32 0.98 -8.64 13.48
CA LYS A 32 1.11 -8.47 12.04
C LYS A 32 -0.19 -7.95 11.40
N PRO A 33 -0.11 -7.06 10.40
CA PRO A 33 -1.26 -6.72 9.56
C PRO A 33 -1.81 -7.96 8.83
N SER A 34 -3.02 -7.84 8.27
CA SER A 34 -3.67 -8.92 7.51
C SER A 34 -2.91 -9.33 6.25
N SER A 35 -2.15 -8.42 5.66
CA SER A 35 -1.31 -8.62 4.48
C SER A 35 -0.11 -7.68 4.52
N PRO A 36 0.94 -7.92 3.73
CA PRO A 36 2.02 -6.96 3.55
C PRO A 36 1.49 -5.63 3.00
N LEU A 37 2.18 -4.54 3.32
CA LEU A 37 1.83 -3.20 2.86
C LEU A 37 2.40 -2.95 1.47
N MET A 38 1.59 -2.39 0.59
CA MET A 38 1.97 -2.11 -0.78
C MET A 38 2.19 -0.61 -0.97
N ILE A 39 3.43 -0.23 -1.25
CA ILE A 39 3.82 1.18 -1.41
C ILE A 39 4.04 1.47 -2.88
N GLY A 40 3.49 2.59 -3.35
CA GLY A 40 3.75 3.07 -4.70
C GLY A 40 3.25 4.50 -4.91
N LYS A 41 3.03 4.86 -6.17
CA LYS A 41 2.52 6.17 -6.56
C LYS A 41 1.31 6.06 -7.48
N ILE A 42 0.27 6.87 -7.21
CA ILE A 42 -0.87 7.08 -8.10
C ILE A 42 -0.85 8.55 -8.52
N SER A 43 -0.75 8.83 -9.82
CA SER A 43 -0.67 10.20 -10.35
C SER A 43 0.38 11.08 -9.67
N GLY A 44 1.50 10.49 -9.25
CA GLY A 44 2.61 11.18 -8.55
C GLY A 44 2.45 11.31 -7.04
N VAL A 45 1.28 10.95 -6.47
CA VAL A 45 1.01 10.96 -5.03
C VAL A 45 1.47 9.65 -4.40
N ASP A 46 2.16 9.72 -3.27
CA ASP A 46 2.56 8.53 -2.51
C ASP A 46 1.33 7.85 -1.88
N VAL A 47 1.17 6.57 -2.16
CA VAL A 47 0.06 5.74 -1.66
C VAL A 47 0.60 4.51 -0.95
N VAL A 48 -0.09 4.12 0.11
CA VAL A 48 0.06 2.82 0.78
C VAL A 48 -1.29 2.12 0.72
N ILE A 49 -1.31 0.90 0.22
CA ILE A 49 -2.46 0.00 0.25
C ILE A 49 -2.18 -1.09 1.28
#